data_AF-A0A7X9J4C5-F1
#
_entry.id   AF-A0A7X9J4C5-F1
#
_cell.length_a   1.000
_cell.length_b   1.000
_cell.length_c   1.000
_cell.angle_alpha   90.00
_cell.angle_beta   90.00
_cell.angle_gamma   90.00
#
_symmetry.space_group_name_H-M   'P 1'
#
loop_
_entity.id
_entity.type
_entity.pdbx_description
1 polymer ?
#
loop_
_entity_poly.entity_id
_entity_poly.type
_entity_poly.pdbx_seq_one_letter_code
_entity_poly.pdbx_strand_id
1 'polypeptide(L)'
;MQVQGKYQSPYGLENHGIKNLHATYWNFPTALLYEEAVRRREGHLGHLGPLVVRTGSYTGRSPNDKYIVREASSQDKVNWGDVNKPMEAANFER
;
A
#
# COMPACT_ATOMS: atom_id res chain seq x y z
N MET A 1 -19.31 -7.36 -6.57
CA MET A 1 -17.95 -6.83 -6.76
C MET A 1 -17.90 -6.10 -8.10
N GLN A 2 -17.70 -4.79 -8.08
CA GLN A 2 -17.51 -4.02 -9.32
C GLN A 2 -16.03 -4.08 -9.72
N VAL A 3 -15.71 -4.57 -10.92
CA VAL A 3 -14.34 -4.55 -11.47
C VAL A 3 -14.26 -3.43 -12.48
N GLN A 4 -13.29 -2.53 -12.32
CA GLN A 4 -13.05 -1.43 -13.24
C GLN A 4 -11.57 -1.38 -13.68
N GLY A 5 -11.33 -0.83 -14.87
CA GLY A 5 -9.98 -0.65 -15.40
C GLY A 5 -9.51 -1.78 -16.33
N LYS A 6 -8.25 -1.70 -16.77
CA LYS A 6 -7.66 -2.59 -17.80
C LYS A 6 -6.54 -3.44 -17.21
N TYR A 7 -6.18 -4.52 -17.91
CA TYR A 7 -5.06 -5.41 -17.55
C TYR A 7 -5.18 -6.00 -16.14
N GLN A 8 -6.34 -6.59 -15.84
CA GLN A 8 -6.54 -7.33 -14.59
C GLN A 8 -5.50 -8.46 -14.49
N SER A 9 -4.91 -8.62 -13.29
CA SER A 9 -4.03 -9.76 -13.01
C SER A 9 -4.80 -11.07 -13.17
N PRO A 10 -4.24 -12.07 -13.88
CA PRO A 10 -4.83 -13.41 -13.91
C PRO A 10 -4.73 -14.12 -12.55
N TYR A 11 -3.86 -13.63 -11.66
CA TYR A 11 -3.78 -14.07 -10.26
C TYR A 11 -4.72 -13.20 -9.41
N GLY A 12 -5.84 -13.78 -8.98
CA GLY A 12 -6.90 -13.07 -8.26
C GLY A 12 -6.52 -12.63 -6.85
N LEU A 13 -7.13 -11.53 -6.37
CA LEU A 13 -6.82 -10.91 -5.08
C LEU A 13 -7.12 -11.82 -3.88
N GLU A 14 -8.05 -12.76 -4.04
CA GLU A 14 -8.39 -13.78 -3.04
C GLU A 14 -7.20 -14.69 -2.71
N ASN A 15 -6.26 -14.87 -3.63
CA ASN A 15 -5.04 -15.63 -3.41
C ASN A 15 -4.03 -14.87 -2.53
N HIS A 16 -4.22 -13.56 -2.37
CA HIS A 16 -3.52 -12.72 -1.38
C HIS A 16 -4.30 -12.58 -0.07
N GLY A 17 -5.37 -13.36 0.14
CA GLY A 17 -6.23 -13.28 1.32
C GLY A 17 -7.25 -12.14 1.31
N ILE A 18 -7.30 -11.32 0.25
CA ILE A 18 -8.22 -10.18 0.16
C ILE A 18 -9.59 -10.67 -0.33
N LYS A 19 -10.61 -10.58 0.54
CA LYS A 19 -11.96 -11.12 0.29
C LYS A 19 -13.04 -10.06 0.56
N ASN A 20 -14.29 -10.36 0.18
CA ASN A 20 -15.46 -9.51 0.42
C ASN A 20 -15.36 -8.10 -0.20
N LEU A 21 -14.77 -8.04 -1.40
CA LEU A 21 -14.50 -6.77 -2.08
C LEU A 21 -15.78 -6.13 -2.64
N HIS A 22 -16.00 -4.87 -2.28
CA HIS A 22 -17.05 -4.04 -2.88
C HIS A 22 -16.71 -3.70 -4.34
N ALA A 23 -15.51 -3.14 -4.56
CA ALA A 23 -15.02 -2.77 -5.89
C ALA A 23 -13.50 -2.98 -6.00
N THR A 24 -13.02 -3.22 -7.22
CA THR A 24 -11.60 -3.32 -7.58
C THR A 24 -11.30 -2.44 -8.79
N TYR A 25 -10.17 -1.73 -8.74
CA TYR A 25 -9.77 -0.74 -9.74
C TYR A 25 -8.38 -1.09 -10.26
N TRP A 26 -8.31 -1.67 -11.46
CA TRP A 26 -7.07 -2.15 -12.07
C TRP A 26 -6.47 -1.08 -13.00
N ASN A 27 -5.24 -0.67 -12.72
CA ASN A 27 -4.46 0.22 -13.60
C ASN A 27 -5.22 1.50 -13.99
N PHE A 28 -5.86 2.14 -13.00
CA PHE A 28 -6.49 3.44 -13.20
C PHE A 28 -5.46 4.47 -13.70
N PRO A 29 -5.76 5.23 -14.77
CA PRO A 29 -4.90 6.32 -15.19
C PRO A 29 -4.96 7.46 -14.16
N THR A 30 -3.96 8.33 -14.18
CA THR A 30 -3.84 9.48 -13.26
C THR A 30 -5.13 10.31 -13.16
N ALA A 31 -5.84 10.54 -14.28
CA ALA A 31 -7.09 11.29 -14.28
C ALA A 31 -8.18 10.64 -13.40
N LEU A 32 -8.37 9.32 -13.48
CA LEU A 32 -9.36 8.63 -12.64
C LEU A 32 -8.91 8.58 -11.17
N LEU A 33 -7.60 8.47 -10.90
CA LEU A 33 -7.08 8.53 -9.53
C LEU A 33 -7.32 9.92 -8.91
N TYR A 34 -7.17 10.99 -9.69
CA TYR A 34 -7.50 12.36 -9.29
C TYR A 34 -8.98 12.50 -8.93
N GLU A 35 -9.87 12.01 -9.80
CA GLU A 35 -11.31 12.05 -9.57
C GLU A 35 -11.71 11.29 -8.31
N GLU A 36 -11.16 10.09 -8.08
CA GLU A 36 -11.41 9.31 -6.87
C GLU A 36 -10.95 10.05 -5.61
N ALA A 37 -9.73 10.59 -5.59
CA ALA A 37 -9.18 11.30 -4.43
C ALA A 37 -10.02 12.53 -4.06
N VAL A 38 -10.48 13.30 -5.06
CA VAL A 38 -11.35 14.47 -4.84
C VAL A 38 -12.75 14.04 -4.39
N ARG A 39 -13.36 13.04 -5.03
CA ARG A 39 -14.70 12.53 -4.68
C ARG A 39 -14.75 11.98 -3.26
N ARG A 40 -13.68 11.33 -2.81
CA ARG A 40 -13.50 10.77 -1.46
C ARG A 40 -13.10 11.81 -0.42
N ARG A 41 -12.83 13.05 -0.83
CA ARG A 41 -12.34 14.14 0.04
C ARG A 41 -11.00 13.82 0.71
N GLU A 42 -10.15 13.05 0.02
CA GLU A 42 -8.80 12.69 0.46
C GLU A 42 -7.75 13.73 0.02
N GLY A 43 -8.11 14.58 -0.95
CA GLY A 43 -7.31 15.70 -1.42
C GLY A 43 -8.14 16.76 -2.15
N HIS A 44 -7.50 17.85 -2.56
CA HIS A 44 -8.10 18.90 -3.37
C HIS A 44 -7.11 19.38 -4.45
N LEU A 45 -7.63 20.06 -5.47
CA LEU A 45 -6.78 20.62 -6.52
C LEU A 45 -6.27 22.01 -6.11
N GLY A 46 -4.94 22.17 -6.17
CA GLY A 46 -4.30 23.47 -6.04
C GLY A 46 -4.34 24.26 -7.35
N HIS A 47 -3.93 25.53 -7.28
CA HIS A 47 -3.72 26.33 -8.49
C HIS A 47 -2.72 25.62 -9.43
N LEU A 48 -3.02 25.60 -10.73
CA LEU A 48 -2.31 24.87 -11.79
C LEU A 48 -2.48 23.34 -11.79
N GLY A 49 -3.41 22.81 -11.00
CA GLY A 49 -3.81 21.40 -11.03
C GLY A 49 -3.00 20.36 -10.23
N PRO A 50 -2.02 20.68 -9.36
CA PRO A 50 -1.44 19.66 -8.49
C PRO A 50 -2.50 19.16 -7.48
N LEU A 51 -2.45 17.87 -7.16
CA LEU A 51 -3.25 17.28 -6.08
C LEU A 51 -2.59 17.59 -4.72
N VAL A 52 -3.28 18.33 -3.88
CA VAL A 52 -2.85 18.69 -2.52
C VAL A 52 -3.50 17.76 -1.52
N VAL A 53 -2.68 17.09 -0.70
CA VAL A 53 -3.10 16.10 0.31
C VAL A 53 -2.50 16.43 1.67
N ARG A 54 -3.08 15.88 2.74
CA ARG A 54 -2.55 16.00 4.12
C ARG A 54 -2.38 14.63 4.75
N THR A 55 -1.16 14.28 5.16
CA THR A 55 -0.82 12.97 5.74
C THR A 55 -1.05 12.87 7.27
N GLY A 56 -1.61 13.92 7.87
CA GLY A 56 -1.91 13.96 9.30
C GLY A 56 -0.66 14.04 10.16
N SER A 57 -0.60 13.22 11.23
CA SER A 57 0.49 13.23 12.21
C SER A 57 1.82 12.67 11.66
N TYR A 58 1.77 11.84 10.60
CA TYR A 58 2.94 11.21 10.01
C TYR A 58 3.39 12.00 8.78
N THR A 59 4.20 13.03 9.02
CA THR A 59 4.73 13.94 7.98
C THR A 59 6.11 13.55 7.46
N GLY A 60 6.64 12.41 7.92
CA GLY A 60 7.94 11.88 7.56
C GLY A 60 8.01 10.37 7.76
N ARG A 61 9.23 9.82 7.71
CA ARG A 61 9.45 8.39 7.94
C ARG A 61 9.34 8.06 9.43
N SER A 62 8.81 6.88 9.74
CA SER A 62 8.90 6.26 11.08
C SER A 62 9.91 5.11 11.04
N PRO A 63 11.23 5.38 11.09
CA PRO A 63 12.25 4.33 10.92
C PRO A 63 12.16 3.23 11.98
N ASN A 64 11.64 3.56 13.17
CA ASN A 64 11.51 2.61 14.25
C ASN A 64 10.37 1.59 14.08
N ASP A 65 9.44 1.84 13.17
CA ASP A 65 8.29 0.99 12.88
C ASP A 65 8.54 0.07 11.65
N LYS A 66 9.76 0.08 11.10
CA LYS A 66 10.17 -0.82 10.02
C LYS A 66 10.73 -2.11 10.62
N TYR A 67 10.20 -3.23 10.13
CA TYR A 67 10.68 -4.57 10.46
C TYR A 67 10.91 -5.40 9.19
N ILE A 68 11.72 -6.45 9.32
CA ILE A 68 11.93 -7.47 8.29
C ILE A 68 11.64 -8.82 8.94
N VAL A 69 10.79 -9.63 8.30
CA VAL A 69 10.51 -10.99 8.78
C VAL A 69 11.79 -11.81 8.76
N ARG A 70 12.13 -12.42 9.88
CA ARG A 70 13.29 -13.31 9.98
C ARG A 70 12.91 -14.69 9.46
N GLU A 71 13.13 -14.91 8.18
CA GLU A 71 12.85 -16.17 7.48
C GLU A 71 14.13 -16.88 7.02
N ALA A 72 14.07 -18.20 6.87
CA ALA A 72 15.24 -19.01 6.53
C ALA A 72 15.86 -18.67 5.17
N SER A 73 15.06 -18.21 4.20
CA SER A 73 15.49 -17.88 2.83
C SER A 73 16.41 -16.63 2.76
N SER A 74 16.30 -15.74 3.75
CA SER A 74 16.95 -14.42 3.75
C SER A 74 17.74 -14.10 5.01
N GLN A 75 17.63 -14.89 6.10
CA GLN A 75 18.23 -14.55 7.39
C GLN A 75 19.74 -14.30 7.36
N ASP A 76 20.49 -15.02 6.53
CA ASP A 76 21.95 -14.89 6.45
C ASP A 76 22.39 -13.78 5.49
N LYS A 77 21.44 -13.16 4.78
CA LYS A 77 21.68 -12.11 3.77
C LYS A 77 21.32 -10.72 4.29
N VAL A 78 20.57 -10.63 5.38
CA VAL A 78 20.12 -9.36 5.95
C VAL A 78 21.14 -8.85 6.97
N ASN A 79 21.52 -7.58 6.84
CA ASN A 79 22.34 -6.89 7.82
C ASN A 79 21.49 -6.48 9.02
N TRP A 80 21.36 -7.36 10.02
CA TRP A 80 20.53 -7.17 11.20
C TRP A 80 21.07 -6.09 12.15
N GLY A 81 20.16 -5.34 12.77
CA GLY A 81 20.48 -4.30 13.74
C GLY A 81 19.32 -3.33 13.95
N ASP A 82 19.60 -2.16 14.53
CA ASP A 82 18.56 -1.18 14.87
C ASP A 82 17.76 -0.66 13.66
N VAL A 83 18.35 -0.70 12.46
CA VAL A 83 17.71 -0.27 11.21
C VAL A 83 16.90 -1.39 10.56
N ASN A 84 17.38 -2.64 10.65
CA ASN A 84 16.73 -3.81 10.10
C ASN A 84 16.33 -4.71 11.27
N LYS A 85 15.23 -4.35 11.92
CA LYS A 85 14.73 -5.04 13.10
C LYS A 85 14.08 -6.37 12.69
N PRO A 86 14.43 -7.50 13.32
CA PRO A 86 13.80 -8.77 13.01
C PRO A 86 12.36 -8.80 13.54
N MET A 87 11.48 -9.45 12.79
CA MET A 87 10.12 -9.82 13.21
C MET A 87 9.95 -11.32 13.04
N GLU A 88 9.42 -12.00 14.06
CA GLU A 88 9.07 -13.42 13.96
C GLU A 88 7.94 -13.62 12.94
N ALA A 89 8.03 -14.67 12.11
CA ALA A 89 7.02 -14.95 11.08
C ALA A 89 5.60 -15.08 11.67
N ALA A 90 5.46 -15.69 12.86
CA ALA A 90 4.18 -15.79 13.55
C ALA A 90 3.56 -14.43 13.91
N ASN A 91 4.37 -13.38 14.12
CA ASN A 91 3.86 -12.03 14.36
C ASN A 91 3.42 -11.34 13.07
N PHE A 92 3.99 -11.71 11.92
CA PHE A 92 3.61 -11.19 10.62
C PHE A 92 2.29 -11.78 10.12
N GLU A 93 2.05 -13.07 10.37
CA GLU A 93 0.84 -13.81 9.96
C GLU A 93 -0.39 -13.51 10.84
N ARG A 94 -0.23 -12.72 11.91
CA ARG A 94 -1.31 -12.38 12.84
C ARG A 94 -2.13 -11.19 12.34
#